data_AF-A0A382VAQ1-F1
#
_entry.id   AF-A0A382VAQ1-F1
#
_cell.length_a   1.000
_cell.length_b   1.000
_cell.length_c   1.000
_cell.angle_alpha   90.00
_cell.angle_beta   90.00
_cell.angle_gamma   90.00
#
_symmetry.space_group_name_H-M   'P 1'
#
loop_
_entity.id
_entity.type
_entity.pdbx_description
1 polymer ?
#
loop_
_entity_poly.entity_id
_entity_poly.type
_entity_poly.pdbx_seq_one_letter_code
_entity_poly.pdbx_strand_id
1 'polypeptide(L)'
;VAFDADDDVFMASSNDSGGDVTGVFFSISGAALPATDEAAQFAVLTYELSAELGAGDVVELQFTDVVCSSPAGTSIPAMGVDGSISDGSMPGDVNGDGSINVQDIIMVVNLILDDDYSTVADLNGDGSVNVQDIILIVNMILGRVNNDVGDATNGTLIIGESAVRLDANGYIGGIQMTLQHSSDFSIDLTDEVNPQLGLAASKLDGNVTRLVIVGPESKELFTYRGEFEIVEGSMIVVNSSQEIMVDVISPAAFSLGAAYPNPFNPSTSIALDVSDAGNVNVAVYN
;
A
#
# COMPACT_ATOMS: atom_id res chain seq x y z
N VAL A 1 -18.06 7.24 30.84
CA VAL A 1 -17.05 6.15 30.69
C VAL A 1 -16.95 5.39 32.01
N ALA A 2 -16.88 4.06 31.96
CA ALA A 2 -16.74 3.17 33.12
C ALA A 2 -15.65 2.13 32.86
N PHE A 3 -14.87 1.80 33.88
CA PHE A 3 -13.96 0.65 33.86
C PHE A 3 -14.52 -0.44 34.75
N ASP A 4 -14.63 -1.65 34.21
CA ASP A 4 -15.00 -2.85 34.95
C ASP A 4 -13.80 -3.79 35.02
N ALA A 5 -13.54 -4.37 36.20
CA ALA A 5 -12.52 -5.39 36.32
C ALA A 5 -13.02 -6.68 35.67
N ASP A 6 -12.15 -7.34 34.91
CA ASP A 6 -12.50 -8.57 34.17
C ASP A 6 -12.42 -9.84 35.06
N ASP A 7 -12.00 -9.68 36.33
CA ASP A 7 -11.81 -10.77 37.28
C ASP A 7 -12.31 -10.37 38.69
N ASP A 8 -12.95 -11.30 39.39
CA ASP A 8 -13.51 -11.19 40.74
C ASP A 8 -12.47 -10.80 41.82
N VAL A 9 -11.17 -10.99 41.54
CA VAL A 9 -10.09 -10.62 42.47
C VAL A 9 -9.54 -9.21 42.29
N PHE A 10 -9.97 -8.50 41.24
CA PHE A 10 -9.64 -7.10 41.00
C PHE A 10 -10.87 -6.21 41.11
N MET A 11 -10.66 -4.99 41.58
CA MET A 11 -11.67 -3.94 41.63
C MET A 11 -11.25 -2.80 40.72
N ALA A 12 -12.21 -2.24 40.01
CA ALA A 12 -12.03 -1.06 39.17
C ALA A 12 -12.85 0.11 39.74
N SER A 13 -12.29 1.31 39.62
CA SER A 13 -13.00 2.57 39.85
C SER A 13 -12.55 3.57 38.81
N SER A 14 -13.47 4.39 38.32
CA SER A 14 -13.17 5.42 37.34
C SER A 14 -13.76 6.77 37.73
N ASN A 15 -13.09 7.83 37.31
CA ASN A 15 -13.62 9.18 37.38
C ASN A 15 -13.38 9.89 36.05
N ASP A 16 -14.41 10.56 35.54
CA ASP A 16 -14.36 11.35 34.30
C ASP A 16 -14.47 12.83 34.66
N SER A 17 -13.50 13.62 34.23
CA SER A 17 -13.46 15.06 34.47
C SER A 17 -13.23 15.82 33.17
N GLY A 18 -14.27 15.89 32.34
CA GLY A 18 -14.26 16.73 31.14
C GLY A 18 -13.51 16.10 29.97
N GLY A 19 -13.58 14.77 29.85
CA GLY A 19 -12.89 13.99 28.80
C GLY A 19 -11.64 13.28 29.32
N ASP A 20 -11.01 13.78 30.38
CA ASP A 20 -9.92 13.10 31.06
C ASP A 20 -10.48 12.02 32.00
N VAL A 21 -10.20 10.76 31.70
CA VAL A 21 -10.66 9.62 32.49
C VAL A 21 -9.51 9.06 33.31
N THR A 22 -9.65 9.06 34.64
CA THR A 22 -8.75 8.36 35.56
C THR A 22 -9.35 7.02 35.96
N GLY A 23 -8.70 5.92 35.59
CA GLY A 23 -9.02 4.57 36.05
C GLY A 23 -8.07 4.11 37.15
N VAL A 24 -8.60 3.45 38.19
CA VAL A 24 -7.82 2.82 39.26
C VAL A 24 -8.23 1.36 39.36
N PHE A 25 -7.25 0.48 39.23
CA PHE A 25 -7.41 -0.96 39.39
C PHE A 25 -6.59 -1.44 40.58
N PHE A 26 -7.21 -2.20 41.47
CA PHE A 26 -6.51 -2.73 42.66
C PHE A 26 -7.08 -4.07 43.09
N SER A 27 -6.22 -4.91 43.68
CA SER A 27 -6.64 -6.15 44.32
C SER A 27 -6.63 -5.99 45.83
N ILE A 28 -7.76 -6.30 46.47
CA ILE A 28 -7.85 -6.36 47.94
C ILE A 28 -7.40 -7.70 48.52
N SER A 29 -7.32 -8.75 47.69
CA SER A 29 -6.86 -10.08 48.07
C SER A 29 -5.34 -10.24 47.98
N GLY A 30 -4.64 -9.25 47.41
CA GLY A 30 -3.21 -9.31 47.10
C GLY A 30 -2.89 -10.11 45.83
N ALA A 31 -3.90 -10.36 44.99
CA ALA A 31 -3.68 -10.97 43.68
C ALA A 31 -2.83 -10.04 42.79
N ALA A 32 -2.05 -10.66 41.91
CA ALA A 32 -1.23 -9.98 40.92
C ALA A 32 -1.60 -10.50 39.54
N LEU A 33 -1.48 -9.65 38.52
CA LEU A 33 -1.56 -10.11 37.13
C LEU A 33 -0.43 -11.11 36.85
N PRO A 34 -0.70 -12.18 36.09
CA PRO A 34 0.32 -13.16 35.75
C PRO A 34 1.43 -12.52 34.92
N ALA A 35 2.67 -12.95 35.14
CA ALA A 35 3.77 -12.59 34.24
C ALA A 35 3.59 -13.35 32.92
N THR A 36 3.56 -12.62 31.81
CA THR A 36 3.36 -13.15 30.46
C THR A 36 4.06 -12.25 29.45
N ASP A 37 4.50 -12.84 28.33
CA ASP A 37 4.98 -12.11 27.14
C ASP A 37 3.83 -11.84 26.14
N GLU A 38 2.61 -12.28 26.45
CA GLU A 38 1.38 -12.07 25.69
C GLU A 38 0.49 -11.01 26.37
N ALA A 39 -0.46 -10.44 25.62
CA ALA A 39 -1.44 -9.51 26.19
C ALA A 39 -2.33 -10.22 27.21
N ALA A 40 -2.45 -9.65 28.42
CA ALA A 40 -3.38 -10.10 29.45
C ALA A 40 -4.52 -9.09 29.60
N GLN A 41 -5.74 -9.53 29.34
CA GLN A 41 -6.93 -8.74 29.66
C GLN A 41 -7.11 -8.74 31.19
N PHE A 42 -7.29 -7.56 31.78
CA PHE A 42 -7.55 -7.40 33.21
C PHE A 42 -8.68 -6.41 33.52
N ALA A 43 -9.15 -5.70 32.51
CA ALA A 43 -10.19 -4.70 32.61
C ALA A 43 -10.91 -4.55 31.28
N VAL A 44 -12.17 -4.13 31.35
CA VAL A 44 -12.98 -3.72 30.22
C VAL A 44 -13.29 -2.24 30.37
N LEU A 45 -13.00 -1.47 29.32
CA LEU A 45 -13.40 -0.08 29.21
C LEU A 45 -14.76 -0.01 28.52
N THR A 46 -15.79 0.39 29.25
CA THR A 46 -17.13 0.61 28.72
C THR A 46 -17.35 2.12 28.53
N TYR A 47 -17.71 2.52 27.32
CA TYR A 47 -18.01 3.91 26.98
C TYR A 47 -19.39 4.01 26.34
N GLU A 48 -20.01 5.17 26.49
CA GLU A 48 -21.26 5.51 25.82
C GLU A 48 -20.97 6.69 24.89
N LEU A 49 -21.19 6.50 23.60
CA LEU A 49 -21.06 7.56 22.61
C LEU A 49 -22.32 8.43 22.69
N SER A 50 -22.16 9.62 23.27
CA SER A 50 -23.27 10.59 23.40
C SER A 50 -23.49 11.44 22.15
N ALA A 51 -22.54 11.41 21.20
CA ALA A 51 -22.67 11.96 19.86
C ALA A 51 -22.75 10.80 18.85
N GLU A 52 -23.57 10.93 17.82
CA GLU A 52 -23.51 9.99 16.69
C GLU A 52 -22.19 10.22 15.96
N LEU A 53 -21.33 9.20 15.97
CA LEU A 53 -20.15 9.15 15.11
C LEU A 53 -20.64 8.98 13.67
N GLY A 54 -20.16 9.82 12.77
CA GLY A 54 -20.24 9.56 11.34
C GLY A 54 -19.29 8.43 10.95
N ALA A 55 -19.52 7.84 9.77
CA ALA A 55 -18.61 6.85 9.21
C ALA A 55 -17.20 7.45 9.08
N GLY A 56 -16.20 6.78 9.67
CA GLY A 56 -14.81 7.24 9.70
C GLY A 56 -14.46 8.18 10.85
N ASP A 57 -15.39 8.54 11.72
CA ASP A 57 -15.06 9.28 12.94
C ASP A 57 -14.29 8.37 13.93
N VAL A 58 -13.20 8.90 14.46
CA VAL A 58 -12.32 8.22 15.42
C VAL A 58 -12.19 9.08 16.67
N VAL A 59 -12.38 8.45 17.83
CA VAL A 59 -12.11 9.04 19.15
C VAL A 59 -10.79 8.50 19.63
N GLU A 60 -9.75 9.32 19.56
CA GLU A 60 -8.41 8.98 20.07
C GLU A 60 -8.41 8.82 21.59
N LEU A 61 -7.74 7.76 22.06
CA LEU A 61 -7.48 7.46 23.46
C LEU A 61 -6.00 7.64 23.73
N GLN A 62 -5.66 8.62 24.58
CA GLN A 62 -4.28 8.91 24.97
C GLN A 62 -4.03 8.52 26.42
N PHE A 63 -3.03 7.68 26.67
CA PHE A 63 -2.63 7.30 28.02
C PHE A 63 -1.49 8.19 28.52
N THR A 64 -1.80 9.12 29.43
CA THR A 64 -0.81 10.09 29.94
C THR A 64 -0.11 9.65 31.22
N ASP A 65 -0.82 8.98 32.13
CA ASP A 65 -0.36 8.71 33.50
C ASP A 65 -0.55 7.25 33.91
N VAL A 66 0.19 6.35 33.28
CA VAL A 66 0.14 4.91 33.60
C VAL A 66 1.08 4.58 34.77
N VAL A 67 0.50 4.14 35.88
CA VAL A 67 1.24 3.73 37.07
C VAL A 67 0.88 2.30 37.46
N CYS A 68 1.87 1.42 37.43
CA CYS A 68 1.74 0.04 37.91
C CYS A 68 2.53 -0.15 39.20
N SER A 69 2.12 -1.10 40.04
CA SER A 69 2.86 -1.47 41.25
C SER A 69 2.85 -2.97 41.50
N SER A 70 3.90 -3.47 42.16
CA SER A 70 3.94 -4.85 42.63
C SER A 70 3.03 -5.05 43.85
N PRO A 71 2.72 -6.29 44.25
CA PRO A 71 1.98 -6.57 45.49
C PRO A 71 2.65 -6.01 46.76
N ALA A 72 3.95 -5.70 46.71
CA ALA A 72 4.69 -5.05 47.79
C ALA A 72 4.60 -3.51 47.78
N GLY A 73 3.80 -2.92 46.87
CA GLY A 73 3.64 -1.47 46.71
C GLY A 73 4.84 -0.78 46.04
N THR A 74 5.73 -1.55 45.40
CA THR A 74 6.86 -0.97 44.65
C THR A 74 6.39 -0.59 43.25
N SER A 75 6.63 0.66 42.84
CA SER A 75 6.31 1.13 41.50
C SER A 75 7.05 0.31 40.43
N ILE A 76 6.32 -0.07 39.39
CA ILE A 76 6.81 -0.78 38.22
C ILE A 76 6.77 0.20 37.04
N PRO A 77 7.87 0.39 36.29
CA PRO A 77 7.84 1.17 35.06
C PRO A 77 6.79 0.59 34.11
N ALA A 78 5.84 1.42 33.71
CA ALA A 78 4.79 1.07 32.79
C ALA A 78 4.58 2.22 31.80
N MET A 79 4.14 1.88 30.60
CA MET A 79 3.75 2.83 29.58
C MET A 79 2.39 2.41 29.05
N GLY A 80 1.54 3.40 28.81
CA GLY A 80 0.31 3.16 28.04
C GLY A 80 0.63 3.02 26.57
N VAL A 81 -0.22 2.29 25.87
CA VAL A 81 -0.27 2.28 24.41
C VAL A 81 -1.56 2.99 24.04
N ASP A 82 -1.44 4.10 23.33
CA ASP A 82 -2.59 4.87 22.84
C ASP A 82 -3.45 3.98 21.93
N GLY A 83 -4.74 4.30 21.86
CA GLY A 83 -5.70 3.54 21.06
C GLY A 83 -6.78 4.46 20.53
N SER A 84 -7.84 3.87 19.97
CA SER A 84 -8.97 4.66 19.50
C SER A 84 -10.28 3.89 19.59
N ILE A 85 -11.38 4.64 19.53
CA ILE A 85 -12.74 4.16 19.49
C ILE A 85 -13.37 4.65 18.18
N SER A 86 -13.90 3.74 17.38
CA SER A 86 -14.71 4.06 16.19
C SER A 86 -15.98 3.22 16.16
N ASP A 87 -16.90 3.51 15.25
CA ASP A 87 -18.19 2.82 15.10
C ASP A 87 -18.10 1.38 14.54
N GLY A 88 -16.88 0.82 14.45
CA GLY A 88 -16.61 -0.50 13.90
C GLY A 88 -15.73 -0.48 12.65
N SER A 89 -15.30 0.70 12.19
CA SER A 89 -14.32 0.82 11.11
C SER A 89 -12.96 1.21 11.68
N MET A 90 -12.03 0.27 11.80
CA MET A 90 -10.61 0.60 12.03
C MET A 90 -9.97 0.87 10.67
N PRO A 91 -9.47 2.10 10.39
CA PRO A 91 -8.79 2.37 9.12
C PRO A 91 -7.65 1.37 8.90
N GLY A 92 -7.62 0.73 7.73
CA GLY A 92 -6.65 -0.30 7.37
C GLY A 92 -7.03 -1.73 7.78
N ASP A 93 -8.07 -1.92 8.59
CA ASP A 93 -8.70 -3.22 8.86
C ASP A 93 -9.83 -3.43 7.84
N VAL A 94 -9.44 -3.94 6.67
CA VAL A 94 -10.32 -4.04 5.51
C VAL A 94 -11.20 -5.29 5.60
N ASN A 95 -10.75 -6.31 6.33
CA ASN A 95 -11.51 -7.54 6.55
C ASN A 95 -12.42 -7.48 7.80
N GLY A 96 -12.24 -6.49 8.67
CA GLY A 96 -13.02 -6.27 9.88
C GLY A 96 -12.74 -7.28 11.00
N ASP A 97 -11.54 -7.88 11.02
CA ASP A 97 -11.14 -8.88 12.01
C ASP A 97 -10.53 -8.27 13.29
N GLY A 98 -10.38 -6.95 13.33
CA GLY A 98 -9.82 -6.20 14.45
C GLY A 98 -8.29 -6.14 14.45
N SER A 99 -7.59 -6.58 13.40
CA SER A 99 -6.13 -6.60 13.32
C SER A 99 -5.60 -6.19 11.95
N ILE A 100 -4.79 -5.12 11.88
CA ILE A 100 -4.12 -4.73 10.63
C ILE A 100 -2.96 -5.68 10.31
N ASN A 101 -3.08 -6.47 9.24
CA ASN A 101 -2.08 -7.45 8.83
C ASN A 101 -2.05 -7.67 7.29
N VAL A 102 -1.29 -8.68 6.85
CA VAL A 102 -1.12 -8.98 5.41
C VAL A 102 -2.43 -9.36 4.70
N GLN A 103 -3.44 -9.84 5.42
CA GLN A 103 -4.76 -10.12 4.86
C GLN A 103 -5.45 -8.84 4.37
N ASP A 104 -5.28 -7.72 5.08
CA ASP A 104 -5.83 -6.43 4.66
C ASP A 104 -5.18 -5.94 3.37
N ILE A 105 -3.85 -6.09 3.25
CA ILE A 105 -3.13 -5.80 2.02
C ILE A 105 -3.74 -6.59 0.84
N ILE A 106 -3.99 -7.88 1.02
CA ILE A 106 -4.59 -8.73 -0.04
C ILE A 106 -5.98 -8.21 -0.41
N MET A 107 -6.78 -7.77 0.56
CA MET A 107 -8.09 -7.20 0.27
C MET A 107 -8.01 -5.87 -0.48
N VAL A 108 -7.12 -4.96 -0.10
CA VAL A 108 -6.89 -3.71 -0.84
C VAL A 108 -6.44 -3.98 -2.27
N VAL A 109 -5.53 -4.94 -2.48
CA VAL A 109 -5.13 -5.35 -3.84
C VAL A 109 -6.33 -5.81 -4.65
N ASN A 110 -7.22 -6.62 -4.07
CA ASN A 110 -8.42 -7.06 -4.79
C ASN A 110 -9.36 -5.88 -5.11
N LEU A 111 -9.53 -4.93 -4.19
CA LEU A 111 -10.31 -3.71 -4.45
C LEU A 111 -9.73 -2.92 -5.64
N ILE A 112 -8.40 -2.73 -5.67
CA ILE A 112 -7.73 -2.03 -6.79
C ILE A 112 -7.91 -2.78 -8.11
N LEU A 113 -7.73 -4.10 -8.09
CA LEU A 113 -7.86 -4.93 -9.30
C LEU A 113 -9.31 -4.97 -9.80
N ASP A 114 -10.29 -4.89 -8.90
CA ASP A 114 -11.72 -4.89 -9.20
C ASP A 114 -12.29 -3.50 -9.50
N ASP A 115 -11.49 -2.43 -9.31
CA ASP A 115 -11.93 -1.03 -9.42
C ASP A 115 -13.06 -0.69 -8.42
N ASP A 116 -12.97 -1.27 -7.23
CA ASP A 116 -13.94 -1.14 -6.15
C ASP A 116 -13.40 -0.23 -5.02
N TYR A 117 -14.31 0.27 -4.18
CA TYR A 117 -13.99 1.27 -3.16
C TYR A 117 -14.42 0.82 -1.77
N SER A 118 -13.56 1.10 -0.79
CA SER A 118 -13.85 0.92 0.63
C SER A 118 -13.29 2.07 1.44
N THR A 119 -14.13 2.67 2.28
CA THR A 119 -13.74 3.81 3.13
C THR A 119 -12.68 3.44 4.17
N VAL A 120 -12.62 2.17 4.60
CA VAL A 120 -11.57 1.70 5.52
C VAL A 120 -10.25 1.41 4.81
N ALA A 121 -10.28 1.26 3.48
CA ALA A 121 -9.08 1.06 2.66
C ALA A 121 -8.50 2.39 2.15
N ASP A 122 -9.30 3.45 2.02
CA ASP A 122 -8.87 4.81 1.64
C ASP A 122 -8.25 5.52 2.85
N LEU A 123 -6.94 5.32 3.03
CA LEU A 123 -6.21 5.71 4.23
C LEU A 123 -5.63 7.12 4.16
N ASN A 124 -5.40 7.63 2.94
CA ASN A 124 -4.97 9.01 2.75
C ASN A 124 -6.17 9.98 2.60
N GLY A 125 -7.39 9.47 2.47
CA GLY A 125 -8.62 10.24 2.37
C GLY A 125 -8.76 11.00 1.05
N ASP A 126 -8.11 10.53 -0.02
CA ASP A 126 -8.13 11.18 -1.33
C ASP A 126 -9.37 10.81 -2.17
N GLY A 127 -10.19 9.88 -1.66
CA GLY A 127 -11.42 9.42 -2.32
C GLY A 127 -11.19 8.28 -3.31
N SER A 128 -9.99 7.68 -3.33
CA SER A 128 -9.64 6.53 -4.17
C SER A 128 -8.93 5.46 -3.34
N VAL A 129 -9.12 4.19 -3.70
CA VAL A 129 -8.30 3.09 -3.16
C VAL A 129 -7.26 2.73 -4.21
N ASN A 130 -5.99 2.95 -3.90
CA ASN A 130 -4.87 2.71 -4.81
C ASN A 130 -3.62 2.21 -4.06
N VAL A 131 -2.53 2.02 -4.79
CA VAL A 131 -1.29 1.49 -4.20
C VAL A 131 -0.71 2.37 -3.08
N GLN A 132 -1.01 3.67 -3.02
CA GLN A 132 -0.63 4.52 -1.89
C GLN A 132 -1.22 4.01 -0.57
N ASP A 133 -2.47 3.57 -0.57
CA ASP A 133 -3.13 3.04 0.61
C ASP A 133 -2.48 1.73 1.09
N ILE A 134 -2.06 0.88 0.15
CA ILE A 134 -1.28 -0.32 0.49
C ILE A 134 0.00 0.06 1.23
N ILE A 135 0.71 1.10 0.77
CA ILE A 135 1.94 1.53 1.42
C ILE A 135 1.67 2.06 2.83
N LEU A 136 0.54 2.72 3.05
CA LEU A 136 0.12 3.12 4.39
C LEU A 136 -0.15 1.91 5.29
N ILE A 137 -0.85 0.87 4.82
CA ILE A 137 -1.03 -0.39 5.56
C ILE A 137 0.32 -1.05 5.87
N VAL A 138 1.21 -1.15 4.89
CA VAL A 138 2.56 -1.70 5.09
C VAL A 138 3.32 -0.94 6.17
N ASN A 139 3.24 0.39 6.18
CA ASN A 139 3.89 1.21 7.19
C ASN A 139 3.28 1.00 8.59
N MET A 140 1.96 0.83 8.69
CA MET A 140 1.28 0.48 9.94
C MET A 140 1.74 -0.88 10.48
N ILE A 141 1.78 -1.91 9.62
CA ILE A 141 2.23 -3.27 10.01
C ILE A 141 3.69 -3.26 10.48
N LEU A 142 4.55 -2.52 9.79
CA LEU A 142 5.98 -2.46 10.11
C LEU A 142 6.33 -1.47 11.23
N GLY A 143 5.36 -0.70 11.73
CA GLY A 143 5.61 0.36 12.71
C GLY A 143 6.57 1.45 12.21
N ARG A 144 6.56 1.74 10.90
CA ARG A 144 7.47 2.71 10.29
C ARG A 144 6.97 4.13 10.58
N VAL A 145 7.62 4.79 11.54
CA VAL A 145 7.33 6.20 11.91
C VAL A 145 8.31 7.18 11.26
N ASN A 146 9.45 6.71 10.73
CA ASN A 146 10.49 7.53 10.12
C ASN A 146 11.05 6.85 8.84
N ASN A 147 10.84 7.49 7.68
CA ASN A 147 11.07 6.98 6.32
C ASN A 147 12.54 6.93 5.88
N ASP A 148 13.48 6.53 6.73
CA ASP A 148 14.90 6.49 6.37
C ASP A 148 15.29 5.22 5.59
N VAL A 149 14.48 4.89 4.57
CA VAL A 149 14.69 3.76 3.66
C VAL A 149 15.33 4.18 2.33
N GLY A 150 15.74 5.45 2.22
CA GLY A 150 16.33 5.99 0.99
C GLY A 150 15.33 6.04 -0.16
N ASP A 151 14.19 6.71 0.07
CA ASP A 151 13.11 6.85 -0.89
C ASP A 151 13.58 7.36 -2.26
N ALA A 152 13.03 6.76 -3.31
CA ALA A 152 13.16 7.31 -4.65
C ALA A 152 12.48 8.69 -4.73
N THR A 153 13.07 9.57 -5.53
CA THR A 153 12.52 10.88 -5.89
C THR A 153 12.11 10.96 -7.35
N ASN A 154 12.62 10.05 -8.18
CA ASN A 154 12.20 9.86 -9.56
C ASN A 154 12.52 8.44 -10.04
N GLY A 155 11.93 8.07 -11.17
CA GLY A 155 12.30 6.86 -11.89
C GLY A 155 12.06 6.98 -13.40
N THR A 156 12.53 5.97 -14.12
CA THR A 156 12.30 5.79 -15.55
C THR A 156 11.69 4.40 -15.78
N LEU A 157 10.49 4.36 -16.33
CA LEU A 157 9.89 3.14 -16.84
C LEU A 157 10.41 2.88 -18.26
N ILE A 158 11.01 1.73 -18.47
CA ILE A 158 11.62 1.30 -19.73
C ILE A 158 10.79 0.14 -20.28
N ILE A 159 10.10 0.37 -21.38
CA ILE A 159 9.31 -0.67 -22.08
C ILE A 159 10.22 -1.32 -23.12
N GLY A 160 10.93 -2.40 -22.77
CA GLY A 160 11.76 -3.14 -23.73
C GLY A 160 10.93 -4.06 -24.63
N GLU A 161 11.57 -4.77 -25.58
CA GLU A 161 10.89 -5.67 -26.54
C GLU A 161 10.08 -6.81 -25.89
N SER A 162 10.42 -7.24 -24.68
CA SER A 162 9.76 -8.38 -24.01
C SER A 162 9.62 -8.23 -22.50
N ALA A 163 10.06 -7.11 -21.93
CA ALA A 163 10.01 -6.86 -20.50
C ALA A 163 9.91 -5.38 -20.21
N VAL A 164 9.15 -5.05 -19.17
CA VAL A 164 9.02 -3.69 -18.63
C VAL A 164 9.86 -3.60 -17.36
N ARG A 165 10.67 -2.55 -17.28
CA ARG A 165 11.58 -2.32 -16.16
C ARG A 165 11.39 -0.93 -15.56
N LEU A 166 11.58 -0.80 -14.26
CA LEU A 166 11.63 0.49 -13.57
C LEU A 166 13.05 0.70 -13.04
N ASP A 167 13.69 1.78 -13.49
CA ASP A 167 14.94 2.25 -12.90
C ASP A 167 14.65 3.47 -12.02
N ALA A 168 14.77 3.31 -10.70
CA ALA A 168 14.52 4.38 -9.74
C ALA A 168 15.78 4.72 -8.94
N ASN A 169 15.89 5.97 -8.50
CA ASN A 169 17.05 6.43 -7.74
C ASN A 169 16.97 6.15 -6.22
N GLY A 170 16.09 5.26 -5.80
CA GLY A 170 15.87 4.90 -4.40
C GLY A 170 14.79 3.84 -4.23
N TYR A 171 14.28 3.71 -3.01
CA TYR A 171 13.25 2.75 -2.65
C TYR A 171 11.90 3.06 -3.32
N ILE A 172 11.26 2.00 -3.83
CA ILE A 172 9.90 1.99 -4.35
C ILE A 172 9.08 1.09 -3.43
N GLY A 173 8.02 1.65 -2.86
CA GLY A 173 7.07 0.93 -2.02
C GLY A 173 6.07 0.15 -2.85
N GLY A 174 5.58 0.72 -3.96
CA GLY A 174 4.59 0.04 -4.79
C GLY A 174 4.37 0.70 -6.14
N ILE A 175 3.80 -0.08 -7.04
CA ILE A 175 3.52 0.27 -8.43
C ILE A 175 2.12 -0.21 -8.76
N GLN A 176 1.35 0.64 -9.43
CA GLN A 176 0.06 0.31 -10.03
C GLN A 176 0.03 0.84 -11.45
N MET A 177 -0.57 0.10 -12.37
CA MET A 177 -0.88 0.60 -13.72
C MET A 177 -2.00 -0.20 -14.37
N THR A 178 -2.63 0.41 -15.37
CA THR A 178 -3.59 -0.27 -16.25
C THR A 178 -3.04 -0.33 -17.67
N LEU A 179 -3.06 -1.50 -18.27
CA LEU A 179 -2.62 -1.76 -19.63
C LEU A 179 -3.83 -1.99 -20.54
N GLN A 180 -3.85 -1.33 -21.70
CA GLN A 180 -4.76 -1.61 -22.80
C GLN A 180 -3.99 -2.40 -23.86
N HIS A 181 -4.48 -3.57 -24.28
CA HIS A 181 -3.69 -4.46 -25.13
C HIS A 181 -4.54 -5.22 -26.16
N SER A 182 -3.88 -5.94 -27.08
CA SER A 182 -4.53 -6.83 -28.03
C SER A 182 -4.97 -8.16 -27.37
N SER A 183 -5.83 -8.92 -28.04
CA SER A 183 -6.39 -10.17 -27.49
C SER A 183 -5.37 -11.31 -27.32
N ASP A 184 -4.22 -11.22 -27.99
CA ASP A 184 -3.10 -12.17 -27.90
C ASP A 184 -2.04 -11.77 -26.85
N PHE A 185 -2.29 -10.70 -26.10
CA PHE A 185 -1.40 -10.25 -25.04
C PHE A 185 -1.29 -11.30 -23.92
N SER A 186 -0.07 -11.45 -23.41
CA SER A 186 0.20 -12.24 -22.21
C SER A 186 1.20 -11.50 -21.34
N ILE A 187 1.01 -11.56 -20.03
CA ILE A 187 1.88 -10.94 -19.03
C ILE A 187 2.32 -11.98 -18.01
N ASP A 188 3.57 -11.87 -17.55
CA ASP A 188 4.11 -12.63 -16.43
C ASP A 188 4.77 -11.64 -15.46
N LEU A 189 4.19 -11.49 -14.27
CA LEU A 189 4.66 -10.52 -13.27
C LEU A 189 5.91 -11.03 -12.56
N THR A 190 6.72 -10.10 -12.08
CA THR A 190 7.88 -10.41 -11.25
C THR A 190 7.48 -11.12 -9.95
N ASP A 191 8.24 -12.15 -9.60
CA ASP A 191 8.22 -12.85 -8.33
C ASP A 191 9.29 -12.32 -7.34
N GLU A 192 10.15 -11.40 -7.80
CA GLU A 192 11.18 -10.71 -7.01
C GLU A 192 10.58 -9.50 -6.28
N VAL A 193 9.76 -9.79 -5.27
CA VAL A 193 9.13 -8.82 -4.37
C VAL A 193 9.56 -9.05 -2.93
N ASN A 194 9.29 -8.08 -2.05
CA ASN A 194 9.67 -8.15 -0.66
C ASN A 194 9.08 -9.42 0.01
N PRO A 195 9.91 -10.27 0.64
CA PRO A 195 9.45 -11.57 1.11
C PRO A 195 8.54 -11.53 2.34
N GLN A 196 8.41 -10.37 3.02
CA GLN A 196 7.56 -10.25 4.21
C GLN A 196 6.16 -9.77 3.88
N LEU A 197 6.03 -8.77 3.00
CA LEU A 197 4.77 -8.08 2.71
C LEU A 197 4.56 -7.77 1.21
N GLY A 198 5.54 -8.10 0.37
CA GLY A 198 5.49 -7.85 -1.06
C GLY A 198 4.60 -8.85 -1.78
N LEU A 199 4.00 -8.39 -2.88
CA LEU A 199 3.19 -9.21 -3.77
C LEU A 199 3.19 -8.58 -5.16
N ALA A 200 2.91 -9.39 -6.18
CA ALA A 200 2.58 -8.92 -7.51
C ALA A 200 1.29 -9.61 -7.97
N ALA A 201 0.31 -8.83 -8.39
CA ALA A 201 -0.99 -9.35 -8.82
C ALA A 201 -1.52 -8.57 -10.02
N SER A 202 -2.25 -9.27 -10.88
CA SER A 202 -2.93 -8.66 -12.02
C SER A 202 -4.30 -9.28 -12.22
N LYS A 203 -5.19 -8.50 -12.85
CA LYS A 203 -6.51 -8.94 -13.28
C LYS A 203 -6.71 -8.54 -14.74
N LEU A 204 -7.03 -9.55 -15.54
CA LEU A 204 -7.39 -9.40 -16.95
C LEU A 204 -8.91 -9.29 -17.08
N ASP A 205 -9.39 -8.20 -17.67
CA ASP A 205 -10.79 -8.00 -18.05
C ASP A 205 -10.87 -7.62 -19.54
N GLY A 206 -11.13 -8.63 -20.38
CA GLY A 206 -11.14 -8.48 -21.83
C GLY A 206 -9.75 -8.11 -22.38
N ASN A 207 -9.62 -6.87 -22.86
CA ASN A 207 -8.39 -6.32 -23.42
C ASN A 207 -7.71 -5.32 -22.48
N VAL A 208 -8.12 -5.29 -21.21
CA VAL A 208 -7.59 -4.42 -20.17
C VAL A 208 -6.97 -5.30 -19.09
N THR A 209 -5.73 -4.99 -18.71
CA THR A 209 -5.07 -5.62 -17.56
C THR A 209 -4.78 -4.57 -16.50
N ARG A 210 -5.34 -4.73 -15.31
CA ARG A 210 -4.95 -3.96 -14.11
C ARG A 210 -3.87 -4.75 -13.38
N LEU A 211 -2.82 -4.08 -12.89
CA LEU A 211 -1.77 -4.73 -12.11
C LEU A 211 -1.30 -3.86 -10.94
N VAL A 212 -0.85 -4.55 -9.88
CA VAL A 212 -0.27 -3.98 -8.68
C VAL A 212 0.98 -4.79 -8.32
N ILE A 213 2.07 -4.11 -8.00
CA ILE A 213 3.31 -4.70 -7.49
C ILE A 213 3.69 -3.95 -6.21
N VAL A 214 3.75 -4.66 -5.10
CA VAL A 214 4.08 -4.13 -3.77
C VAL A 214 5.48 -4.60 -3.39
N GLY A 215 6.32 -3.64 -3.02
CA GLY A 215 7.70 -3.86 -2.60
C GLY A 215 8.57 -4.58 -3.64
N PRO A 216 8.69 -4.09 -4.88
CA PRO A 216 9.59 -4.71 -5.87
C PRO A 216 11.04 -4.71 -5.39
N GLU A 217 11.74 -5.86 -5.50
CA GLU A 217 13.16 -6.01 -5.16
C GLU A 217 14.06 -6.13 -6.39
N SER A 218 13.47 -6.16 -7.59
CA SER A 218 14.19 -6.11 -8.86
C SER A 218 13.70 -4.96 -9.75
N LYS A 219 14.50 -4.61 -10.75
CA LYS A 219 14.11 -3.62 -11.77
C LYS A 219 13.09 -4.16 -12.75
N GLU A 220 12.96 -5.47 -12.90
CA GLU A 220 12.01 -6.08 -13.83
C GLU A 220 10.65 -6.20 -13.18
N LEU A 221 9.65 -5.54 -13.77
CA LEU A 221 8.28 -5.54 -13.24
C LEU A 221 7.48 -6.71 -13.79
N PHE A 222 7.60 -6.93 -15.11
CA PHE A 222 6.95 -8.03 -15.79
C PHE A 222 7.56 -8.29 -17.16
N THR A 223 7.41 -9.52 -17.64
CA THR A 223 7.62 -9.87 -19.04
C THR A 223 6.29 -9.94 -19.76
N TYR A 224 6.32 -9.73 -21.08
CA TYR A 224 5.09 -9.71 -21.87
C TYR A 224 5.27 -10.23 -23.30
N ARG A 225 4.14 -10.52 -23.95
CA ARG A 225 4.03 -10.76 -25.39
C ARG A 225 2.82 -10.01 -25.92
N GLY A 226 2.86 -9.63 -27.19
CA GLY A 226 1.81 -8.84 -27.82
C GLY A 226 2.00 -7.34 -27.59
N GLU A 227 1.15 -6.54 -28.22
CA GLU A 227 1.19 -5.08 -28.14
C GLU A 227 0.33 -4.59 -26.97
N PHE A 228 0.81 -3.57 -26.27
CA PHE A 228 0.05 -2.89 -25.22
C PHE A 228 0.40 -1.40 -25.14
N GLU A 229 -0.50 -0.64 -24.53
CA GLU A 229 -0.32 0.75 -24.15
C GLU A 229 -0.67 0.90 -22.67
N ILE A 230 0.01 1.80 -21.97
CA ILE A 230 -0.36 2.17 -20.59
C ILE A 230 -1.49 3.19 -20.68
N VAL A 231 -2.61 2.94 -19.99
CA VAL A 231 -3.73 3.86 -19.95
C VAL A 231 -3.30 5.17 -19.28
N GLU A 232 -3.55 6.29 -19.95
CA GLU A 232 -3.18 7.63 -19.47
C GLU A 232 -3.73 7.90 -18.06
N GLY A 233 -2.87 8.38 -17.16
CA GLY A 233 -3.22 8.67 -15.77
C GLY A 233 -3.44 7.46 -14.86
N SER A 234 -3.28 6.22 -15.36
CA SER A 234 -3.46 5.01 -14.54
C SER A 234 -2.20 4.55 -13.81
N MET A 235 -1.02 5.04 -14.21
CA MET A 235 0.25 4.64 -13.63
C MET A 235 0.52 5.44 -12.36
N ILE A 236 0.70 4.75 -11.24
CA ILE A 236 1.06 5.31 -9.95
C ILE A 236 2.28 4.55 -9.45
N VAL A 237 3.33 5.27 -9.09
CA VAL A 237 4.55 4.70 -8.51
C VAL A 237 4.84 5.42 -7.21
N VAL A 238 4.91 4.68 -6.11
CA VAL A 238 4.95 5.22 -4.76
C VAL A 238 6.23 4.75 -4.09
N ASN A 239 6.92 5.66 -3.40
CA ASN A 239 8.01 5.30 -2.48
C ASN A 239 7.43 4.87 -1.11
N SER A 240 8.14 5.03 0.01
CA SER A 240 7.56 4.69 1.32
C SER A 240 6.51 5.67 1.83
N SER A 241 6.30 6.81 1.17
CA SER A 241 5.50 7.92 1.71
C SER A 241 4.62 8.66 0.70
N GLN A 242 5.00 8.69 -0.57
CA GLN A 242 4.31 9.50 -1.59
C GLN A 242 4.53 8.94 -3.00
N GLU A 243 3.66 9.35 -3.90
CA GLU A 243 3.83 9.15 -5.34
C GLU A 243 5.08 9.90 -5.86
N ILE A 244 5.81 9.27 -6.77
CA ILE A 244 6.99 9.83 -7.43
C ILE A 244 6.76 10.03 -8.93
N MET A 245 7.47 10.98 -9.50
CA MET A 245 7.46 11.20 -10.95
C MET A 245 8.23 10.08 -11.67
N VAL A 246 7.61 9.49 -12.69
CA VAL A 246 8.22 8.46 -13.53
C VAL A 246 8.10 8.82 -15.01
N ASP A 247 9.25 8.91 -15.68
CA ASP A 247 9.30 9.09 -17.13
C ASP A 247 9.12 7.75 -17.83
N VAL A 248 8.32 7.70 -18.89
CA VAL A 248 8.15 6.48 -19.70
C VAL A 248 8.98 6.57 -20.98
N ILE A 249 9.79 5.55 -21.22
CA ILE A 249 10.62 5.42 -22.43
C ILE A 249 10.31 4.09 -23.10
N SER A 250 9.80 4.16 -24.33
CA SER A 250 9.72 3.03 -25.26
C SER A 250 10.78 3.18 -26.37
N PRO A 251 11.27 2.07 -26.96
CA PRO A 251 12.08 2.08 -28.15
C PRO A 251 11.36 2.81 -29.27
N ALA A 252 12.09 3.67 -29.99
CA ALA A 252 11.57 4.27 -31.22
C ALA A 252 11.20 3.16 -32.21
N ALA A 253 9.92 3.03 -32.52
CA ALA A 253 9.45 2.15 -33.57
C ALA A 253 9.69 2.85 -34.91
N PHE A 254 10.32 2.14 -35.85
CA PHE A 254 10.47 2.62 -37.22
C PHE A 254 9.96 1.57 -38.19
N SER A 255 9.23 2.02 -39.21
CA SER A 255 8.78 1.15 -40.29
C SER A 255 9.39 1.60 -41.61
N LEU A 256 9.78 0.63 -42.43
CA LEU A 256 10.27 0.86 -43.79
C LEU A 256 9.21 0.37 -44.78
N GLY A 257 8.66 1.28 -45.56
CA GLY A 257 7.77 0.97 -46.66
C GLY A 257 8.48 0.22 -47.78
N ALA A 258 7.73 -0.51 -48.60
CA ALA A 258 8.27 -1.18 -49.76
C ALA A 258 8.96 -0.18 -50.71
N ALA A 259 10.10 -0.58 -51.27
CA ALA A 259 10.78 0.20 -52.28
C ALA A 259 9.88 0.38 -53.52
N TYR A 260 9.58 1.63 -53.88
CA TYR A 260 8.77 1.96 -55.05
C TYR A 260 9.34 3.17 -55.80
N PRO A 261 9.45 3.12 -57.14
CA PRO A 261 9.19 1.97 -58.00
C PRO A 261 10.34 0.93 -57.97
N ASN A 262 10.04 -0.30 -58.37
CA ASN A 262 10.90 -1.50 -58.25
C ASN A 262 12.23 -1.44 -59.07
N PRO A 263 13.11 -2.47 -58.99
CA PRO A 263 14.53 -2.48 -59.44
C PRO A 263 14.84 -2.19 -60.91
N PHE A 264 13.83 -2.02 -61.76
CA PHE A 264 14.03 -1.63 -63.16
C PHE A 264 13.95 -0.12 -63.37
N ASN A 265 13.69 0.65 -62.32
CA ASN A 265 13.71 2.11 -62.38
C ASN A 265 15.06 2.66 -61.91
N PRO A 266 15.61 3.71 -62.57
CA PRO A 266 16.88 4.33 -62.17
C PRO A 266 16.88 4.95 -60.76
N SER A 267 15.70 5.12 -60.17
CA SER A 267 15.50 5.59 -58.81
C SER A 267 14.32 4.86 -58.15
N THR A 268 14.47 4.55 -56.86
CA THR A 268 13.41 4.03 -56.00
C THR A 268 13.28 4.93 -54.77
N SER A 269 12.07 5.02 -54.21
CA SER A 269 11.79 5.65 -52.93
C SER A 269 11.47 4.58 -51.89
N ILE A 270 11.89 4.80 -50.66
CA ILE A 270 11.57 3.97 -49.49
C ILE A 270 10.96 4.94 -48.47
N ALA A 271 9.73 4.66 -48.03
CA ALA A 271 9.12 5.43 -46.96
C ALA A 271 9.72 4.97 -45.63
N LEU A 272 10.13 5.90 -44.78
CA LEU A 272 10.57 5.63 -43.42
C LEU A 272 9.59 6.36 -42.50
N ASP A 273 8.88 5.60 -41.68
CA ASP A 273 8.03 6.14 -40.62
C ASP A 273 8.74 5.97 -39.28
N VAL A 274 8.63 6.96 -38.41
CA VAL A 274 9.30 6.99 -37.11
C VAL A 274 8.29 7.47 -36.08
N SER A 275 8.03 6.66 -35.06
CA SER A 275 7.01 6.95 -34.04
C SER A 275 7.36 8.16 -33.17
N ASP A 276 8.65 8.45 -32.99
CA ASP A 276 9.14 9.49 -32.10
C ASP A 276 10.20 10.37 -32.78
N ALA A 277 10.19 11.66 -32.45
CA ALA A 277 11.17 12.61 -33.00
C ALA A 277 12.59 12.26 -32.51
N GLY A 278 13.46 11.86 -33.43
CA GLY A 278 14.83 11.46 -33.12
C GLY A 278 15.79 11.61 -34.30
N ASN A 279 17.09 11.49 -34.02
CA ASN A 279 18.10 11.45 -35.07
C ASN A 279 18.09 10.08 -35.75
N VAL A 280 17.73 10.06 -37.04
CA VAL A 280 17.75 8.85 -37.85
C VAL A 280 18.91 8.89 -38.83
N ASN A 281 19.73 7.83 -38.85
CA ASN A 281 20.80 7.66 -39.82
C ASN A 281 20.44 6.52 -40.78
N VAL A 282 20.32 6.84 -42.07
CA VAL A 282 20.03 5.86 -43.14
C VAL A 282 21.30 5.65 -43.95
N ALA A 283 21.85 4.43 -43.93
CA ALA A 283 22.99 4.04 -44.73
C ALA A 283 22.56 3.07 -45.84
N VAL A 284 22.89 3.40 -47.09
CA VAL A 284 22.64 2.56 -48.27
C VAL A 284 23.98 1.97 -48.72
N TYR A 285 24.04 0.64 -48.83
CA TYR A 285 25.21 -0.09 -49.29
C TYR A 285 24.95 -0.68 -50.68
N ASN A 286 26.02 -0.85 -51.47
CA ASN A 286 26.00 -1.46 -52.80
C ASN A 286 26.56 -2.87 -52.76
#